data_AF-A0A969ZCG8-F1
#
_entry.id   AF-A0A969ZCG8-F1
#
_cell.length_a   1.000
_cell.length_b   1.000
_cell.length_c   1.000
_cell.angle_alpha   90.00
_cell.angle_beta   90.00
_cell.angle_gamma   90.00
#
_symmetry.space_group_name_H-M   'P 1'
#
loop_
_entity.id
_entity.type
_entity.pdbx_description
1 polymer ?
#
loop_
_entity_poly.entity_id
_entity_poly.type
_entity_poly.pdbx_seq_one_letter_code
_entity_poly.pdbx_strand_id
1 'polypeptide(L)'
;MQELSLNILDVANNSVKAGAKLVNISLIYDENHLKLIISDDGSGMTKEVLNKLKDPFYTSRTTRKVGLGIPFLTLLAEQTGGYVEIESEVGAGTKITALFDANSIDMLPIGNLGSTASTLISGSPDVDFVFHISRGELEFILDSAEIKILLDGVPVSTPQVALFIEEYANDNFLQITESK
;
A
#
# COMPACT_ATOMS: atom_id res chain seq x y z
N MET A 1 10.03 4.11 14.91
CA MET A 1 10.68 3.01 14.17
C MET A 1 10.19 3.12 12.72
N GLN A 2 11.01 2.84 11.70
CA GLN A 2 10.49 2.79 10.33
C GLN A 2 9.74 1.46 10.15
N GLU A 3 8.53 1.53 9.58
CA GLU A 3 7.63 0.39 9.40
C GLU A 3 7.24 0.30 7.92
N LEU A 4 6.94 -0.92 7.44
CA LEU A 4 6.48 -1.12 6.06
C LEU A 4 5.14 -0.44 5.81
N SER A 5 4.24 -0.43 6.80
CA SER A 5 2.95 0.27 6.80
C SER A 5 3.04 1.74 6.36
N LEU A 6 4.06 2.47 6.86
CA LEU A 6 4.28 3.87 6.50
C LEU A 6 4.72 4.04 5.04
N ASN A 7 5.51 3.10 4.52
CA ASN A 7 5.88 3.10 3.10
C ASN A 7 4.67 2.79 2.22
N ILE A 8 3.82 1.84 2.62
CA ILE A 8 2.55 1.53 1.96
C ILE A 8 1.66 2.78 1.92
N LEU A 9 1.51 3.47 3.06
CA LEU A 9 0.76 4.72 3.15
C LEU A 9 1.28 5.79 2.19
N ASP A 10 2.61 5.97 2.12
CA ASP A 10 3.23 6.97 1.23
C ASP A 10 3.05 6.63 -0.25
N VAL A 11 3.16 5.35 -0.63
CA VAL A 11 2.98 4.90 -2.01
C VAL A 11 1.51 4.99 -2.43
N ALA A 12 0.58 4.50 -1.61
CA ALA A 12 -0.85 4.60 -1.89
C ALA A 12 -1.34 6.06 -1.97
N ASN A 13 -0.78 6.96 -1.16
CA ASN A 13 -1.05 8.40 -1.27
C ASN A 13 -0.57 9.01 -2.60
N ASN A 14 0.44 8.43 -3.26
CA ASN A 14 0.82 8.88 -4.60
C ASN A 14 -0.24 8.49 -5.63
N SER A 15 -0.87 7.31 -5.48
CA SER A 15 -1.98 6.87 -6.32
C SER A 15 -3.19 7.82 -6.21
N VAL A 16 -3.56 8.22 -4.99
CA VAL A 16 -4.60 9.24 -4.76
C VAL A 16 -4.28 10.55 -5.49
N LYS A 17 -3.02 11.01 -5.41
CA LYS A 17 -2.56 12.23 -6.09
C LYS A 17 -2.53 12.09 -7.61
N ALA A 18 -2.37 10.88 -8.12
CA ALA A 18 -2.47 10.55 -9.54
C ALA A 18 -3.92 10.48 -10.03
N GLY A 19 -4.90 10.73 -9.15
CA GLY A 19 -6.32 10.77 -9.50
C GLY A 19 -6.98 9.39 -9.58
N ALA A 20 -6.39 8.37 -8.96
CA ALA A 20 -6.96 7.03 -8.88
C ALA A 20 -8.36 7.04 -8.24
N LYS A 21 -9.24 6.16 -8.72
CA LYS A 21 -10.54 5.82 -8.12
C LYS A 21 -10.50 4.52 -7.36
N LEU A 22 -9.59 3.61 -7.72
CA LEU A 22 -9.38 2.34 -7.05
C LEU A 22 -7.88 2.14 -6.79
N VAL A 23 -7.55 1.79 -5.55
CA VAL A 23 -6.21 1.39 -5.14
C VAL A 23 -6.27 0.02 -4.45
N ASN A 24 -5.62 -0.97 -5.05
CA ASN A 24 -5.47 -2.30 -4.48
C ASN A 24 -4.11 -2.41 -3.80
N ILE A 25 -4.09 -2.93 -2.56
CA ILE A 25 -2.90 -3.13 -1.75
C ILE A 25 -2.92 -4.59 -1.30
N SER A 26 -1.99 -5.40 -1.78
CA SER A 26 -1.90 -6.82 -1.42
C SER A 26 -0.61 -7.15 -0.69
N LEU A 27 -0.70 -7.86 0.43
CA LEU A 27 0.43 -8.43 1.16
C LEU A 27 0.29 -9.95 1.16
N ILE A 28 1.09 -10.62 0.35
CA ILE A 28 1.06 -12.06 0.16
C ILE A 28 2.30 -12.64 0.83
N TYR A 29 2.10 -13.41 1.89
CA TYR A 29 3.16 -14.14 2.59
C TYR A 29 3.25 -15.56 2.02
N ASP A 30 4.44 -15.95 1.60
CA ASP A 30 4.83 -17.35 1.42
C ASP A 30 5.85 -17.76 2.50
N GLU A 31 6.38 -18.98 2.42
CA GLU A 31 7.31 -19.52 3.43
C GLU A 31 8.58 -18.67 3.62
N ASN A 32 9.04 -18.01 2.56
CA ASN A 32 10.33 -17.31 2.57
C ASN A 32 10.22 -15.84 2.17
N HIS A 33 9.10 -15.41 1.61
CA HIS A 33 8.96 -14.07 1.06
C HIS A 33 7.69 -13.39 1.51
N LEU A 34 7.79 -12.07 1.60
CA LEU A 34 6.65 -11.17 1.57
C LEU A 34 6.60 -10.52 0.19
N LYS A 35 5.46 -10.62 -0.47
CA LYS A 35 5.18 -9.89 -1.70
C LYS A 35 4.16 -8.80 -1.42
N LEU A 36 4.58 -7.54 -1.57
CA LEU A 36 3.71 -6.37 -1.56
C LEU A 36 3.35 -5.99 -3.00
N ILE A 37 2.07 -5.86 -3.30
CA ILE A 37 1.58 -5.36 -4.58
C ILE A 37 0.73 -4.12 -4.30
N ILE A 38 1.03 -3.00 -4.94
CA ILE A 38 0.19 -1.81 -4.91
C ILE A 38 -0.16 -1.47 -6.35
N SER A 39 -1.45 -1.48 -6.68
CA SER A 39 -1.91 -1.11 -8.01
C SER A 39 -3.05 -0.11 -7.98
N ASP A 40 -3.01 0.87 -8.87
CA ASP A 40 -4.01 1.91 -9.01
C ASP A 40 -4.43 2.11 -10.46
N ASP A 41 -5.59 2.73 -10.65
CA ASP A 41 -6.16 3.16 -11.93
C ASP A 41 -5.96 4.67 -12.19
N GLY A 42 -4.92 5.27 -11.61
CA GLY A 42 -4.61 6.69 -11.76
C GLY A 42 -4.06 7.07 -13.13
N SER A 43 -3.48 8.26 -13.23
CA SER A 43 -2.96 8.80 -14.50
C SER A 43 -1.84 7.97 -15.14
N GLY A 44 -1.21 7.07 -14.38
CA GLY A 44 -0.01 6.35 -14.79
C GLY A 44 1.18 7.28 -15.08
N MET A 45 2.23 6.72 -15.65
CA MET A 45 3.52 7.37 -15.88
C MET A 45 4.04 7.10 -17.30
N THR A 46 4.78 8.06 -17.86
CA THR A 46 5.49 7.84 -19.12
C THR A 46 6.73 6.97 -18.91
N LYS A 47 7.27 6.39 -19.99
CA LYS A 47 8.53 5.63 -19.95
C LYS A 47 9.71 6.48 -19.45
N GLU A 48 9.72 7.79 -19.76
CA GLU A 48 10.74 8.70 -19.26
C GLU A 48 10.66 8.88 -17.75
N VAL A 49 9.45 8.97 -17.19
CA VAL A 49 9.23 9.06 -15.74
C VAL A 49 9.63 7.75 -15.05
N LEU A 50 9.25 6.60 -15.60
CA LEU A 50 9.66 5.28 -15.09
C LEU A 50 11.18 5.10 -15.07
N ASN A 51 11.87 5.50 -16.14
CA ASN A 51 13.33 5.43 -16.19
C ASN A 51 13.99 6.33 -15.15
N LYS A 52 13.38 7.47 -14.83
CA LYS A 52 13.88 8.37 -13.80
C LYS A 52 13.55 7.90 -12.38
N LEU A 53 12.48 7.13 -12.16
CA LEU A 53 12.18 6.53 -10.84
C LEU A 53 13.25 5.54 -10.36
N LYS A 54 14.09 5.02 -11.26
CA LYS A 54 15.29 4.25 -10.91
C LYS A 54 16.38 5.09 -10.24
N ASP A 55 16.31 6.42 -10.38
CA ASP A 55 17.17 7.34 -9.66
C ASP A 55 16.53 7.66 -8.30
N PRO A 56 17.13 7.26 -7.17
CA PRO A 56 16.57 7.45 -5.83
C PRO A 56 16.36 8.93 -5.44
N PHE A 57 16.88 9.88 -6.23
CA PHE A 57 16.69 11.32 -6.03
C PHE A 57 15.64 11.96 -6.95
N TYR A 58 15.01 11.20 -7.85
CA TYR A 58 14.00 11.74 -8.76
C TYR A 58 12.64 11.96 -8.08
N THR A 59 12.04 13.13 -8.30
CA THR A 59 10.67 13.46 -7.86
C THR A 59 9.99 14.39 -8.87
N SER A 60 8.69 14.20 -9.06
CA SER A 60 7.83 15.14 -9.81
C SER A 60 7.21 16.23 -8.92
N ARG A 61 7.44 16.20 -7.59
CA ARG A 61 6.89 17.17 -6.64
C ARG A 61 7.72 18.45 -6.58
N THR A 62 7.05 19.61 -6.59
CA THR A 62 7.67 20.94 -6.43
C THR A 62 7.77 21.39 -4.97
N THR A 63 7.03 20.78 -4.04
CA THR A 63 6.92 21.24 -2.63
C THR A 63 7.74 20.44 -1.62
N ARG A 64 7.97 19.14 -1.86
CA ARG A 64 8.96 18.31 -1.14
C ARG A 64 10.05 17.89 -2.12
N LYS A 65 11.31 18.20 -1.80
CA LYS A 65 12.47 17.94 -2.67
C LYS A 65 12.76 16.47 -2.96
N VAL A 66 12.12 15.52 -2.29
CA VAL A 66 12.32 14.08 -2.56
C VAL A 66 11.00 13.30 -2.43
N GLY A 67 10.64 12.58 -3.48
CA GLY A 67 9.50 11.67 -3.56
C GLY A 67 9.94 10.29 -3.14
N LEU A 68 9.95 10.05 -1.83
CA LEU A 68 10.72 8.97 -1.24
C LEU A 68 10.00 7.62 -1.16
N GLY A 69 8.68 7.55 -1.35
CA GLY A 69 7.94 6.29 -1.18
C GLY A 69 8.48 5.13 -2.01
N ILE A 70 8.62 5.30 -3.34
CA ILE A 70 9.12 4.25 -4.23
C ILE A 70 10.63 4.00 -4.02
N PRO A 71 11.52 5.02 -4.01
CA PRO A 71 12.94 4.79 -3.74
C PRO A 71 13.23 4.09 -2.42
N PHE A 72 12.51 4.43 -1.34
CA PHE A 72 12.65 3.72 -0.06
C PHE A 72 12.14 2.29 -0.16
N LEU A 73 10.99 2.06 -0.81
CA LEU A 73 10.48 0.71 -1.02
C LEU A 73 11.49 -0.17 -1.77
N THR A 74 12.11 0.37 -2.83
CA THR A 74 13.19 -0.30 -3.58
C THR A 74 14.38 -0.62 -2.68
N LEU A 75 14.86 0.36 -1.92
CA LEU A 75 15.99 0.14 -1.00
C LEU A 75 15.68 -0.95 0.02
N LEU A 76 14.49 -0.96 0.61
CA LEU A 76 14.08 -1.95 1.60
C LEU A 76 14.01 -3.36 1.00
N ALA A 77 13.44 -3.49 -0.19
CA ALA A 77 13.37 -4.77 -0.89
C ALA A 77 14.79 -5.30 -1.18
N GLU A 78 15.66 -4.46 -1.75
CA GLU A 78 17.04 -4.81 -2.09
C GLU A 78 17.88 -5.16 -0.86
N GLN A 79 17.69 -4.47 0.28
CA GLN A 79 18.38 -4.77 1.53
C GLN A 79 18.04 -6.16 2.07
N THR A 80 16.79 -6.61 1.87
CA THR A 80 16.41 -7.99 2.19
C THR A 80 16.85 -9.02 1.15
N GLY A 81 17.50 -8.61 0.05
CA GLY A 81 17.85 -9.50 -1.07
C GLY A 81 16.72 -9.72 -2.07
N GLY A 82 15.62 -8.98 -1.93
CA GLY A 82 14.49 -8.95 -2.86
C GLY A 82 14.62 -7.87 -3.93
N TYR A 83 13.49 -7.45 -4.50
CA TYR A 83 13.47 -6.51 -5.63
C TYR A 83 12.15 -5.74 -5.74
N VAL A 84 12.13 -4.68 -6.56
CA VAL A 84 10.91 -3.95 -6.93
C VAL A 84 10.76 -3.90 -8.45
N GLU A 85 9.57 -4.23 -8.92
CA GLU A 85 9.10 -4.09 -10.30
C GLU A 85 7.99 -3.05 -10.38
N ILE A 86 8.02 -2.22 -11.43
CA ILE A 86 7.03 -1.16 -11.65
C ILE A 86 6.54 -1.25 -13.10
N GLU A 87 5.24 -1.42 -13.25
CA GLU A 87 4.51 -1.43 -14.51
C GLU A 87 3.59 -0.19 -14.53
N SER A 88 3.70 0.67 -15.54
CA SER A 88 2.81 1.84 -15.65
C SER A 88 2.70 2.31 -17.09
N GLU A 89 1.50 2.75 -17.46
CA GLU A 89 1.20 3.36 -18.75
C GLU A 89 0.25 4.55 -18.54
N VAL A 90 0.45 5.61 -19.33
CA VAL A 90 -0.34 6.84 -19.24
C VAL A 90 -1.82 6.52 -19.48
N GLY A 91 -2.66 6.85 -18.50
CA GLY A 91 -4.10 6.61 -18.52
C GLY A 91 -4.54 5.18 -18.16
N ALA A 92 -3.60 4.26 -17.90
CA ALA A 92 -3.90 2.89 -17.49
C ALA A 92 -3.59 2.60 -16.01
N GLY A 93 -2.95 3.55 -15.31
CA GLY A 93 -2.57 3.40 -13.91
C GLY A 93 -1.14 2.91 -13.69
N THR A 94 -0.89 2.43 -12.47
CA THR A 94 0.43 1.97 -12.02
C THR A 94 0.27 0.70 -11.20
N LYS A 95 1.18 -0.25 -11.37
CA LYS A 95 1.34 -1.42 -10.52
C LYS A 95 2.79 -1.54 -10.06
N ILE A 96 2.97 -1.61 -8.76
CA ILE A 96 4.26 -1.80 -8.10
C ILE A 96 4.22 -3.16 -7.41
N THR A 97 5.22 -3.99 -7.68
CA THR A 97 5.41 -5.29 -7.01
C THR A 97 6.76 -5.26 -6.30
N ALA A 98 6.75 -5.37 -4.98
CA ALA A 98 7.95 -5.46 -4.15
C ALA A 98 8.01 -6.85 -3.51
N LEU A 99 9.13 -7.53 -3.67
CA LEU A 99 9.42 -8.81 -3.02
C LEU A 99 10.47 -8.59 -1.95
N PHE A 100 10.27 -9.17 -0.77
CA PHE A 100 11.19 -9.14 0.36
C PHE A 100 11.50 -10.57 0.81
N ASP A 101 12.72 -10.83 1.26
CA ASP A 101 13.03 -12.04 2.03
C ASP A 101 12.48 -11.86 3.45
N ALA A 102 11.46 -12.63 3.81
CA ALA A 102 10.80 -12.55 5.11
C ALA A 102 11.68 -13.04 6.26
N ASN A 103 12.75 -13.78 5.97
CA ASN A 103 13.72 -14.29 6.94
C ASN A 103 14.96 -13.40 7.08
N SER A 104 15.07 -12.33 6.29
CA SER A 104 16.20 -11.40 6.38
C SER A 104 16.20 -10.65 7.71
N ILE A 105 17.39 -10.42 8.27
CA ILE A 105 17.61 -9.61 9.47
C ILE A 105 17.23 -8.14 9.23
N ASP A 106 17.33 -7.70 7.97
CA ASP A 106 17.00 -6.34 7.55
C ASP A 106 15.50 -6.16 7.27
N MET A 107 14.68 -7.20 7.45
CA MET A 107 13.24 -7.11 7.26
C MET A 107 12.61 -6.18 8.32
N LEU A 108 12.01 -5.09 7.84
CA LEU A 108 11.31 -4.16 8.72
C LEU A 108 10.04 -4.78 9.31
N PRO A 109 9.63 -4.35 10.52
CA PRO A 109 8.31 -4.69 11.02
C PRO A 109 7.23 -4.16 10.06
N ILE A 110 6.18 -4.96 9.90
CA ILE A 110 5.02 -4.58 9.08
C ILE A 110 4.38 -3.29 9.60
N GLY A 111 4.30 -3.15 10.92
CA GLY A 111 3.67 -1.99 11.56
C GLY A 111 2.15 -2.08 11.61
N ASN A 112 1.50 -0.96 11.86
CA ASN A 112 0.04 -0.89 12.01
C ASN A 112 -0.66 -0.71 10.64
N LEU A 113 -1.07 -1.83 10.03
CA LEU A 113 -1.81 -1.83 8.76
C LEU A 113 -3.26 -1.34 8.91
N GLY A 114 -3.92 -1.56 10.05
CA GLY A 114 -5.28 -1.06 10.26
C GLY A 114 -5.34 0.46 10.32
N SER A 115 -4.37 1.10 10.98
CA SER A 115 -4.20 2.55 11.00
C SER A 115 -3.91 3.09 9.60
N THR A 116 -3.10 2.37 8.83
CA THR A 116 -2.81 2.71 7.42
C THR A 116 -4.08 2.66 6.57
N ALA A 117 -4.85 1.57 6.68
CA ALA A 117 -6.11 1.40 5.97
C ALA A 117 -7.12 2.49 6.36
N SER A 118 -7.33 2.70 7.66
CA SER A 118 -8.22 3.74 8.17
C SER A 118 -7.81 5.14 7.70
N THR A 119 -6.52 5.48 7.76
CA THR A 119 -6.00 6.77 7.31
C THR A 119 -6.25 7.00 5.81
N LEU A 120 -6.02 5.99 4.97
CA LEU A 120 -6.26 6.09 3.53
C LEU A 120 -7.75 6.22 3.22
N ILE A 121 -8.59 5.36 3.80
CA ILE A 121 -10.04 5.31 3.54
C ILE A 121 -10.72 6.59 4.05
N SER A 122 -10.43 7.01 5.28
CA SER A 122 -11.04 8.21 5.88
C SER A 122 -10.50 9.51 5.28
N GLY A 123 -9.22 9.53 4.89
CA GLY A 123 -8.55 10.69 4.31
C GLY A 123 -8.87 10.91 2.82
N SER A 124 -9.30 9.87 2.10
CA SER A 124 -9.62 9.93 0.67
C SER A 124 -10.96 9.22 0.38
N PRO A 125 -12.10 9.73 0.88
CA PRO A 125 -13.39 9.03 0.80
C PRO A 125 -13.91 8.80 -0.63
N ASP A 126 -13.43 9.59 -1.60
CA ASP A 126 -13.78 9.47 -3.02
C ASP A 126 -12.95 8.41 -3.78
N VAL A 127 -12.05 7.72 -3.08
CA VAL A 127 -11.22 6.63 -3.59
C VAL A 127 -11.60 5.35 -2.86
N ASP A 128 -11.71 4.26 -3.60
CA ASP A 128 -11.90 2.92 -3.05
C ASP A 128 -10.53 2.27 -2.82
N PHE A 129 -10.34 1.75 -1.62
CA PHE A 129 -9.18 0.96 -1.24
C PHE A 129 -9.59 -0.48 -0.99
N VAL A 130 -8.82 -1.41 -1.55
CA VAL A 130 -8.94 -2.85 -1.30
C VAL A 130 -7.63 -3.33 -0.71
N PHE A 131 -7.66 -3.78 0.55
CA PHE A 131 -6.54 -4.46 1.18
C PHE A 131 -6.76 -5.95 1.11
N HIS A 132 -5.80 -6.68 0.58
CA HIS A 132 -5.81 -8.14 0.55
C HIS A 132 -4.56 -8.64 1.28
N ILE A 133 -4.75 -9.42 2.33
CA ILE A 133 -3.64 -10.05 3.05
C ILE A 133 -3.86 -11.56 3.02
N SER A 134 -2.81 -12.31 2.66
CA SER A 134 -2.89 -13.77 2.60
C SER A 134 -1.62 -14.43 3.10
N ARG A 135 -1.77 -15.58 3.78
CA ARG A 135 -0.67 -16.49 4.17
C ARG A 135 -1.16 -17.93 4.10
N GLY A 136 -0.59 -18.73 3.21
CA GLY A 136 -1.06 -20.10 2.99
C GLY A 136 -2.53 -20.12 2.57
N GLU A 137 -3.38 -20.80 3.35
CA GLU A 137 -4.85 -20.86 3.12
C GLU A 137 -5.63 -19.73 3.81
N LEU A 138 -4.96 -18.91 4.64
CA LEU A 138 -5.60 -17.78 5.32
C LEU A 138 -5.62 -16.57 4.39
N GLU A 139 -6.79 -15.98 4.21
CA GLU A 139 -6.96 -14.73 3.48
C GLU A 139 -7.94 -13.80 4.19
N PHE A 140 -7.72 -12.51 4.02
CA PHE A 140 -8.65 -11.47 4.44
C PHE A 140 -8.61 -10.33 3.45
N ILE A 141 -9.80 -9.84 3.11
CA ILE A 141 -10.00 -8.72 2.21
C ILE A 141 -10.80 -7.65 2.97
N LEU A 142 -10.25 -6.44 2.99
CA LEU A 142 -10.95 -5.23 3.43
C LEU A 142 -11.25 -4.40 2.19
N ASP A 143 -12.51 -4.37 1.78
CA ASP A 143 -13.00 -3.55 0.67
C ASP A 143 -13.76 -2.34 1.20
N SER A 144 -13.21 -1.14 0.98
CA SER A 144 -13.85 0.10 1.44
C SER A 144 -15.16 0.42 0.71
N ALA A 145 -15.37 -0.07 -0.51
CA ALA A 145 -16.63 0.12 -1.23
C ALA A 145 -17.77 -0.65 -0.55
N GLU A 146 -17.49 -1.89 -0.11
CA GLU A 146 -18.43 -2.68 0.70
C GLU A 146 -18.75 -2.00 2.04
N ILE A 147 -17.73 -1.46 2.72
CA ILE A 147 -17.91 -0.70 3.97
C ILE A 147 -18.81 0.52 3.73
N LYS A 148 -18.57 1.30 2.67
CA LYS A 148 -19.39 2.47 2.32
C LYS A 148 -20.86 2.09 2.09
N ILE A 149 -21.13 0.93 1.49
CA ILE A 149 -22.49 0.40 1.31
C ILE A 149 -23.13 0.05 2.67
N LEU A 150 -22.39 -0.64 3.54
CA LEU A 150 -22.88 -1.05 4.88
C LEU A 150 -23.17 0.13 5.81
N LEU A 151 -22.46 1.24 5.64
CA LEU A 151 -22.63 2.45 6.43
C LEU A 151 -23.90 3.25 6.11
N ASP A 152 -24.63 2.89 5.05
CA ASP A 152 -25.92 3.50 4.67
C ASP A 152 -25.92 5.03 4.71
N GLY A 153 -24.93 5.64 4.07
CA GLY A 153 -24.78 7.09 3.97
C GLY A 153 -24.00 7.76 5.11
N VAL A 154 -23.57 7.03 6.13
CA VAL A 154 -22.61 7.57 7.12
C VAL A 154 -21.22 7.69 6.48
N PRO A 155 -20.59 8.88 6.46
CA PRO A 155 -19.29 9.05 5.81
C PRO A 155 -18.18 8.25 6.52
N VAL A 156 -17.33 7.57 5.74
CA VAL A 156 -16.13 6.87 6.24
C VAL A 156 -15.11 7.79 6.91
N SER A 157 -15.18 9.10 6.66
CA SER A 157 -14.36 10.13 7.32
C SER A 157 -14.86 10.49 8.72
N THR A 158 -15.99 9.94 9.17
CA THR A 158 -16.51 10.13 10.52
C THR A 158 -15.55 9.50 11.53
N PRO A 159 -15.10 10.20 12.59
CA PRO A 159 -14.07 9.69 13.51
C PRO A 159 -14.38 8.31 14.10
N GLN A 160 -15.64 8.07 14.48
CA GLN A 160 -16.08 6.77 15.02
C GLN A 160 -15.98 5.65 13.98
N VAL A 161 -16.27 5.95 12.72
CA VAL A 161 -16.15 4.99 11.61
C VAL A 161 -14.68 4.73 11.30
N ALA A 162 -13.84 5.75 11.29
CA ALA A 162 -12.40 5.60 11.08
C ALA A 162 -11.76 4.72 12.17
N LEU A 163 -12.12 4.93 13.44
CA LEU A 163 -11.68 4.08 14.56
C LEU A 163 -12.17 2.64 14.39
N PHE A 164 -13.44 2.45 14.04
CA PHE A 164 -13.99 1.13 13.76
C PHE A 164 -13.23 0.41 12.62
N ILE A 165 -12.95 1.11 11.51
CA ILE A 165 -12.19 0.53 10.39
C ILE A 165 -10.79 0.13 10.85
N GLU A 166 -10.12 0.97 11.65
CA GLU A 166 -8.78 0.65 12.18
C GLU A 166 -8.78 -0.60 13.05
N GLU A 167 -9.70 -0.67 14.02
CA GLU A 167 -9.84 -1.82 14.93
C GLU A 167 -10.19 -3.09 14.16
N TYR A 168 -11.22 -3.03 13.31
CA TYR A 168 -11.65 -4.16 12.48
C TYR A 168 -10.54 -4.66 11.56
N ALA A 169 -9.81 -3.76 10.91
CA ALA A 169 -8.70 -4.12 10.05
C ALA A 169 -7.55 -4.76 10.84
N ASN A 170 -7.16 -4.18 11.98
CA ASN A 170 -6.07 -4.71 12.81
C ASN A 170 -6.38 -6.11 13.35
N ASP A 171 -7.58 -6.33 13.86
CA ASP A 171 -7.99 -7.62 14.42
C ASP A 171 -7.88 -8.75 13.38
N ASN A 172 -8.22 -8.45 12.11
CA ASN A 172 -8.17 -9.44 11.03
C ASN A 172 -6.76 -9.56 10.41
N PHE A 173 -6.03 -8.45 10.24
CA PHE A 173 -4.67 -8.47 9.70
C PHE A 173 -3.69 -9.20 10.62
N LEU A 174 -3.83 -9.04 11.94
CA LEU A 174 -3.00 -9.76 12.93
C LEU A 174 -3.19 -11.27 12.85
N GLN A 175 -4.42 -11.75 12.65
CA GLN A 175 -4.71 -13.17 12.52
C GLN A 175 -3.93 -13.82 11.37
N ILE A 176 -3.70 -13.11 10.26
CA ILE A 176 -2.95 -13.63 9.11
C ILE A 176 -1.45 -13.45 9.31
N THR A 177 -1.02 -12.27 9.77
CA THR A 177 0.40 -11.92 9.86
C THR A 177 1.14 -12.62 11.00
N GLU A 178 0.44 -13.04 12.06
CA GLU A 178 1.03 -13.77 13.19
C GLU A 178 0.87 -15.30 13.09
N SER A 179 0.03 -15.81 12.17
CA SER A 179 -0.13 -17.25 11.94
C SER A 179 1.14 -17.85 11.33
N LYS A 180 1.94 -18.59 12.12
CA LYS A 180 3.13 -19.32 11.65
C LYS A 180 2.77 -20.70 11.12
#